data_AF-A0A7V9RA81-F1
#
_entry.id   AF-A0A7V9RA81-F1
#
_cell.length_a   1.000
_cell.length_b   1.000
_cell.length_c   1.000
_cell.angle_alpha   90.00
_cell.angle_beta   90.00
_cell.angle_gamma   90.00
#
_symmetry.space_group_name_H-M   'P 1'
#
loop_
_entity.id
_entity.type
_entity.pdbx_description
1 polymer ?
#
loop_
_entity_poly.entity_id
_entity_poly.type
_entity_poly.pdbx_seq_one_letter_code
_entity_poly.pdbx_strand_id
1 'polypeptide(L)' 'MIAAAVGSRARIVRAAASLALALGRATGVALRDTVLTREELDALMASALTSDEPPNGRRSLRTWLEENAAELGARYARPR' A
#
# COMPACT_ATOMS: atom_id res chain seq x y z
N MET A 1 1.40 0.50 13.60
CA MET A 1 2.28 1.68 13.49
C MET A 1 1.72 2.70 12.50
N ILE A 2 1.64 2.39 11.20
CA ILE A 2 1.18 3.37 10.18
C ILE A 2 -0.23 3.90 10.47
N ALA A 3 -1.22 3.04 10.67
CA ALA A 3 -2.60 3.47 10.92
C ALA A 3 -2.71 4.44 12.11
N ALA A 4 -1.95 4.19 13.18
CA ALA A 4 -1.89 5.09 14.33
C ALA A 4 -1.21 6.42 13.98
N ALA A 5 -0.10 6.39 13.22
CA ALA A 5 0.62 7.60 12.82
C ALA A 5 -0.26 8.54 11.98
N VAL A 6 -1.05 8.00 11.04
CA VAL A 6 -1.92 8.82 10.17
C VAL A 6 -3.36 8.97 10.70
N GLY A 7 -3.64 8.56 11.94
CA GLY A 7 -4.99 8.63 12.53
C GLY A 7 -6.06 7.79 11.79
N SER A 8 -5.65 6.78 11.02
CA SER A 8 -6.55 5.95 10.22
C SER A 8 -7.29 4.91 11.05
N ARG A 9 -8.57 4.69 10.69
CA ARG A 9 -9.43 3.63 11.23
C ARG A 9 -9.42 2.34 10.39
N ALA A 10 -8.47 2.22 9.45
CA ALA A 10 -8.38 1.06 8.57
C ALA A 10 -8.24 -0.24 9.38
N ARG A 11 -8.99 -1.28 8.98
CA ARG A 11 -8.88 -2.62 9.55
C ARG A 11 -8.17 -3.54 8.58
N ILE A 12 -7.23 -4.33 9.09
CA ILE A 12 -6.54 -5.37 8.33
C ILE A 12 -7.31 -6.67 8.54
N VAL A 13 -7.90 -7.18 7.47
CA VAL A 13 -8.67 -8.44 7.47
C VAL A 13 -8.09 -9.41 6.46
N ARG A 14 -8.29 -10.71 6.69
CA ARG A 14 -7.97 -11.73 5.70
C ARG A 14 -9.06 -11.74 4.63
N ALA A 15 -8.66 -11.85 3.38
CA ALA A 15 -9.57 -11.94 2.25
C ALA A 15 -9.03 -12.98 1.25
N ALA A 16 -9.93 -13.59 0.49
CA ALA A 16 -9.55 -14.37 -0.67
C ALA A 16 -8.99 -13.46 -1.77
N ALA A 17 -8.05 -13.96 -2.58
CA ALA A 17 -7.42 -13.20 -3.66
C ALA A 17 -8.45 -12.63 -4.66
N SER A 18 -9.50 -13.38 -4.97
CA SER A 18 -10.60 -12.93 -5.83
C SER A 18 -11.33 -11.71 -5.27
N LEU A 19 -11.58 -11.68 -3.96
CA LEU A 19 -12.21 -10.54 -3.29
C LEU A 19 -11.29 -9.32 -3.30
N ALA A 20 -9.99 -9.51 -3.03
CA ALA A 20 -9.02 -8.43 -3.09
C ALA A 20 -8.96 -7.78 -4.49
N LEU A 21 -8.94 -8.59 -5.55
CA LEU A 21 -8.97 -8.10 -6.94
C LEU A 21 -10.29 -7.42 -7.30
N ALA A 22 -11.43 -7.95 -6.85
CA ALA A 22 -12.73 -7.34 -7.08
C ALA A 22 -12.82 -5.94 -6.44
N LEU A 23 -12.37 -5.83 -5.19
CA LEU A 23 -12.31 -4.55 -4.48
C LEU A 23 -11.31 -3.59 -5.13
N GLY A 24 -10.13 -4.08 -5.52
CA GLY A 24 -9.13 -3.30 -6.25
C GLY A 24 -9.66 -2.72 -7.56
N ARG A 25 -10.43 -3.50 -8.33
CA ARG A 25 -11.11 -3.03 -9.55
C ARG A 25 -12.18 -1.98 -9.24
N ALA A 26 -13.01 -2.20 -8.23
CA ALA A 26 -14.04 -1.24 -7.83
C ALA A 26 -13.42 0.11 -7.41
N THR A 27 -12.36 0.06 -6.59
CA THR A 27 -11.59 1.25 -6.21
C THR A 27 -10.90 1.88 -7.42
N GLY A 28 -10.38 1.06 -8.34
CA GLY A 28 -9.78 1.51 -9.60
C GLY A 28 -10.75 2.26 -10.49
N VAL A 29 -12.02 1.86 -10.57
CA VAL A 29 -13.06 2.61 -11.30
C VAL A 29 -13.34 3.96 -10.64
N ALA A 30 -13.48 3.99 -9.31
CA ALA A 30 -13.73 5.23 -8.57
C ALA A 30 -12.57 6.24 -8.72
N LEU A 31 -11.35 5.71 -8.77
CA LEU A 31 -10.16 6.51 -9.00
C LEU A 31 -9.98 6.79 -10.51
N ARG A 32 -10.41 5.93 -11.44
CA ARG A 32 -9.93 5.90 -12.84
C ARG A 32 -8.44 5.56 -12.91
N ASP A 33 -8.01 4.60 -12.11
CA ASP A 33 -6.63 4.10 -12.05
C ASP A 33 -6.58 2.58 -11.96
N THR A 34 -5.44 1.99 -12.32
CA THR A 34 -5.16 0.59 -12.02
C THR A 34 -4.57 0.49 -10.62
N VAL A 35 -5.40 0.10 -9.65
CA VAL A 35 -5.00 0.02 -8.23
C VAL A 35 -4.29 -1.30 -7.89
N LEU A 36 -4.72 -2.40 -8.50
CA LEU A 36 -4.17 -3.72 -8.25
C LEU A 36 -4.42 -4.63 -9.46
N THR A 37 -3.35 -5.18 -10.02
CA THR A 37 -3.41 -6.20 -11.07
C THR A 37 -3.36 -7.61 -10.48
N ARG A 38 -3.73 -8.61 -11.28
CA ARG A 38 -3.62 -10.02 -10.88
C ARG A 38 -2.16 -10.41 -10.71
N GLU A 39 -1.34 -9.97 -11.65
CA GLU A 39 0.09 -10.25 -11.74
C GLU A 39 0.83 -9.71 -10.51
N GLU A 40 0.54 -8.47 -10.10
CA GLU A 40 1.11 -7.88 -8.88
C GLU A 40 0.65 -8.62 -7.61
N LEU A 41 -0.63 -9.01 -7.53
CA LEU A 41 -1.13 -9.75 -6.37
C LEU A 41 -0.49 -11.13 -6.27
N ASP A 42 -0.36 -11.84 -7.38
CA ASP A 42 0.24 -13.17 -7.42
C ASP A 42 1.74 -13.10 -7.08
N ALA A 43 2.46 -12.11 -7.59
CA ALA A 43 3.86 -11.85 -7.21
C ALA A 43 4.02 -11.50 -5.73
N LEU A 44 3.13 -10.65 -5.18
CA LEU A 44 3.11 -10.31 -3.76
C LEU A 44 2.88 -11.55 -2.89
N MET A 45 1.91 -12.40 -3.25
CA MET A 45 1.63 -13.64 -2.52
C MET A 45 2.79 -14.63 -2.59
N ALA A 46 3.56 -14.62 -3.68
CA ALA A 46 4.80 -15.38 -3.81
C ALA A 46 5.99 -14.77 -3.03
N SER A 47 5.77 -13.73 -2.22
CA SER A 47 6.80 -13.02 -1.46
C SER A 47 7.91 -12.39 -2.33
N ALA A 48 7.60 -12.05 -3.59
CA ALA A 48 8.56 -11.46 -4.52
C ALA A 48 9.03 -10.02 -4.15
N LEU A 49 8.53 -9.46 -3.04
CA LEU A 49 8.91 -8.13 -2.55
C LEU A 49 10.04 -8.15 -1.50
N THR A 50 10.62 -9.31 -1.21
CA THR A 50 11.82 -9.41 -0.37
C THR A 50 13.08 -9.34 -1.23
N SER A 51 14.13 -8.69 -0.73
CA SER A 51 15.43 -8.60 -1.39
C SER A 51 16.53 -8.86 -0.38
N ASP A 52 17.58 -9.54 -0.84
CA ASP A 52 18.83 -9.74 -0.09
C ASP A 52 19.84 -8.60 -0.31
N GLU A 53 19.49 -7.61 -1.12
CA GLU A 53 20.33 -6.44 -1.37
C GLU A 53 20.39 -5.50 -0.14
N PRO A 54 21.47 -4.70 -0.01
CA PRO A 54 21.55 -3.68 1.01
C PRO A 54 20.38 -2.68 0.94
N PRO A 55 19.89 -2.15 2.08
CA PRO A 55 18.81 -1.17 2.07
C PRO A 55 19.17 0.09 1.26
N ASN A 56 18.32 0.43 0.29
CA ASN A 56 18.46 1.66 -0.49
C ASN A 56 18.21 2.93 0.35
N GLY A 57 17.43 2.81 1.42
CA GLY A 57 17.11 3.91 2.34
C GLY A 57 18.04 3.95 3.55
N ARG A 58 18.56 5.13 3.88
CA ARG A 58 19.36 5.36 5.12
C ARG A 58 18.53 5.87 6.29
N ARG A 59 17.29 6.29 6.04
CA ARG A 59 16.42 6.93 7.02
C ARG A 59 15.43 5.92 7.60
N SER A 60 15.22 5.98 8.92
CA SER A 60 14.19 5.21 9.60
C SER A 60 12.80 5.58 9.08
N LEU A 61 12.04 4.57 8.63
CA LEU A 61 10.65 4.75 8.20
C LEU A 61 9.78 5.32 9.33
N ARG A 62 10.02 4.92 10.58
CA ARG A 62 9.27 5.43 11.74
C ARG A 62 9.44 6.94 11.90
N THR A 63 10.69 7.42 11.91
CA THR A 63 11.01 8.84 12.06
C THR A 63 10.44 9.64 10.89
N TRP A 64 10.54 9.11 9.68
CA TRP A 64 9.91 9.73 8.51
C TRP A 64 8.39 9.82 8.64
N LEU A 65 7.72 8.76 9.11
CA LEU A 65 6.27 8.76 9.33
C LEU A 65 5.85 9.81 10.35
N GLU A 66 6.57 9.94 11.46
CA GLU A 66 6.27 10.94 12.51
C GLU A 66 6.33 12.37 11.96
N GLU A 67 7.31 12.67 11.11
CA GLU A 67 7.46 13.99 10.49
C GLU A 67 6.43 14.28 9.38
N ASN A 68 5.92 13.25 8.68
CA ASN A 68 5.07 13.42 7.50
C ASN A 68 3.61 12.97 7.72
N ALA A 69 3.27 12.53 8.93
CA ALA A 69 1.97 11.92 9.26
C ALA A 69 0.77 12.77 8.87
N ALA A 70 0.87 14.10 8.99
CA ALA A 70 -0.22 15.02 8.70
C ALA A 70 -0.60 15.09 7.21
N GLU A 71 0.36 14.84 6.32
CA GLU A 71 0.17 14.95 4.87
C GLU A 71 0.01 13.56 4.21
N LEU A 72 0.58 12.54 4.83
CA LEU A 72 0.61 11.18 4.29
C LEU A 72 -0.80 10.61 4.13
N GLY A 73 -1.16 10.28 2.89
CA GLY A 73 -2.46 9.67 2.56
C GLY A 73 -3.62 10.66 2.48
N ALA A 74 -3.38 11.97 2.66
CA ALA A 74 -4.41 13.01 2.53
C ALA A 74 -4.94 13.15 1.08
N ARG A 75 -4.14 12.75 0.09
CA ARG A 75 -4.51 12.72 -1.32
C ARG A 75 -4.01 11.45 -1.97
N TYR A 76 -4.81 10.92 -2.90
CA TYR A 76 -4.38 9.81 -3.74
C TYR A 76 -3.31 10.29 -4.72
N ALA A 77 -2.12 9.69 -4.64
CA ALA A 77 -1.03 9.93 -5.58
C ALA A 77 -1.14 8.94 -6.74
N ARG A 78 -0.85 9.40 -7.96
CA ARG A 78 -0.72 8.55 -9.14
C ARG A 78 0.67 8.70 -9.74
N PRO A 79 1.23 7.63 -10.32
CA PRO A 79 2.38 7.75 -11.19
C PRO A 79 2.07 8.78 -12.29
N ARG A 80 3.06 9.61 -12.62
CA ARG A 80 3.03 10.45 -13.82
C ARG A 80 3.39 9.63 -15.04
#